data_AF-A0A2A2S8Q3-F1
#
_entry.id   AF-A0A2A2S8Q3-F1
#
_cell.length_a   1.000
_cell.length_b   1.000
_cell.length_c   1.000
_cell.angle_alpha   90.00
_cell.angle_beta   90.00
_cell.angle_gamma   90.00
#
_symmetry.space_group_name_H-M   'P 1'
#
loop_
_entity.id
_entity.type
_entity.pdbx_description
1 polymer ?
#
loop_
_entity_poly.entity_id
_entity_poly.type
_entity_poly.pdbx_seq_one_letter_code
_entity_poly.pdbx_strand_id
1 'polypeptide(L)'
;MTRNKGGRPPAGDDKRSFKIDVRFTEAEYRQVEALEKELGLKKTELVRRKLLYEGKGIAVNAAALMKRLDAVSLELSRSGNNINQLARYANRLQKRGLLSPPVIDEYLRLLGRHENEQMELALLFRKLIRSLIP
;
A
#
# COMPACT_ATOMS: atom_id res chain seq x y z
N MET A 1 46.72 12.05 -38.07
CA MET A 1 45.59 12.50 -37.22
C MET A 1 44.91 11.28 -36.60
N THR A 2 45.20 10.97 -35.34
CA THR A 2 44.64 9.82 -34.61
C THR A 2 43.31 10.18 -33.96
N ARG A 3 42.21 9.53 -34.38
CA ARG A 3 40.88 9.69 -33.79
C ARG A 3 40.85 9.05 -32.40
N ASN A 4 40.65 9.87 -31.36
CA ASN A 4 40.37 9.37 -30.00
C ASN A 4 39.04 8.60 -30.00
N LYS A 5 39.10 7.30 -29.69
CA LYS A 5 37.93 6.48 -29.40
C LYS A 5 37.39 6.93 -28.04
N GLY A 6 36.21 7.55 -28.04
CA GLY A 6 35.56 8.11 -26.86
C GLY A 6 35.59 7.15 -25.68
N GLY A 7 36.27 7.57 -24.61
CA GLY A 7 36.26 6.87 -23.33
C GLY A 7 34.93 7.04 -22.60
N ARG A 8 34.73 6.21 -21.56
CA ARG A 8 33.58 6.23 -20.66
C ARG A 8 33.32 7.66 -20.13
N PRO A 9 32.07 8.14 -20.12
CA PRO A 9 31.73 9.44 -19.55
C PRO A 9 32.23 9.53 -18.09
N PRO A 10 32.74 10.69 -17.65
CA PRO A 10 33.12 10.89 -16.26
C PRO A 10 31.89 10.62 -15.38
N ALA A 11 32.04 9.71 -14.42
CA ALA A 11 31.01 9.46 -13.42
C ALA A 11 30.88 10.73 -12.58
N GLY A 12 29.67 11.32 -12.54
CA GLY A 12 29.39 12.53 -11.77
C GLY A 12 29.75 12.38 -10.28
N ASP A 13 29.84 13.52 -9.60
CA ASP A 13 30.34 13.67 -8.21
C ASP A 13 29.65 12.77 -7.16
N ASP A 14 28.53 12.11 -7.47
CA ASP A 14 27.82 11.22 -6.55
C ASP A 14 28.24 9.74 -6.68
N LYS A 15 29.56 9.50 -6.73
CA LYS A 15 30.09 8.13 -6.78
C LYS A 15 30.22 7.56 -5.37
N ARG A 16 29.53 6.44 -5.13
CA ARG A 16 29.63 5.63 -3.91
C ARG A 16 31.06 5.09 -3.74
N SER A 17 31.91 5.86 -3.05
CA SER A 17 33.37 5.64 -3.00
C SER A 17 33.85 5.01 -1.69
N PHE A 18 33.00 4.96 -0.67
CA PHE A 18 33.32 4.41 0.65
C PHE A 18 32.64 3.04 0.86
N LYS A 19 33.36 2.12 1.52
CA LYS A 19 32.90 0.75 1.81
C LYS A 19 32.89 0.53 3.32
N ILE A 20 31.87 -0.18 3.80
CA ILE A 20 31.76 -0.67 5.19
C ILE A 20 31.73 -2.20 5.11
N ASP A 21 32.64 -2.85 5.82
CA ASP A 21 32.70 -4.32 5.92
C ASP A 21 32.16 -4.78 7.28
N VAL A 22 31.21 -5.72 7.27
CA VAL A 22 30.57 -6.28 8.47
C VAL A 22 30.57 -7.80 8.36
N ARG A 23 30.85 -8.48 9.47
CA ARG A 23 30.78 -9.95 9.58
C ARG A 23 29.43 -10.33 10.18
N PHE A 24 28.82 -11.38 9.64
CA PHE A 24 27.56 -11.95 10.12
C PHE A 24 27.82 -13.39 10.57
N THR A 25 27.11 -13.81 11.62
CA THR A 25 26.93 -15.22 11.95
C THR A 25 26.04 -15.89 10.91
N GLU A 26 26.05 -17.23 10.87
CA GLU A 26 25.22 -17.98 9.93
C GLU A 26 23.72 -17.70 10.13
N ALA A 27 23.28 -17.58 11.39
CA ALA A 27 21.89 -17.28 11.72
C ALA A 27 21.47 -15.88 11.21
N GLU A 28 22.31 -14.86 11.40
CA GLU A 28 22.05 -13.51 10.91
C GLU A 28 22.07 -13.46 9.38
N TYR A 29 22.99 -14.21 8.74
CA TYR A 29 23.06 -14.29 7.28
C TYR A 29 21.78 -14.89 6.68
N ARG A 30 21.25 -15.96 7.28
CA ARG A 30 19.97 -16.57 6.86
C ARG A 30 18.79 -15.60 6.99
N GLN A 31 18.78 -14.74 8.01
CA GLN A 31 17.76 -13.69 8.14
C GLN A 31 17.85 -12.68 6.99
N VAL A 32 19.06 -12.27 6.60
CA VAL A 32 19.27 -11.36 5.46
C VAL A 32 18.84 -12.02 4.14
N GLU A 33 19.10 -13.32 3.95
CA GLU A 33 18.61 -14.06 2.79
C GLU A 33 17.10 -14.17 2.72
N ALA A 34 16.44 -14.42 3.85
CA ALA A 34 14.99 -14.46 3.92
C ALA A 34 14.39 -13.11 3.51
N LEU A 35 14.95 -12.01 4.02
CA LEU A 35 14.55 -10.65 3.68
C LEU A 35 14.80 -10.30 2.21
N GLU A 36 15.90 -10.76 1.61
CA GLU A 36 16.17 -10.59 0.18
C GLU A 36 15.11 -11.29 -0.68
N LYS A 37 14.72 -12.52 -0.33
CA LYS A 37 13.67 -13.26 -1.04
C LYS A 37 12.31 -12.60 -0.89
N GLU A 38 12.00 -12.09 0.28
CA GLU A 38 10.72 -11.42 0.56
C GLU A 38 10.61 -10.07 -0.17
N LEU A 39 11.69 -9.29 -0.21
CA LEU A 39 11.68 -7.91 -0.69
C LEU A 39 12.19 -7.75 -2.13
N GLY A 40 12.82 -8.78 -2.70
CA GLY A 40 13.41 -8.73 -4.05
C GLY A 40 14.59 -7.77 -4.18
N LEU A 41 15.23 -7.39 -3.06
CA LEU A 41 16.33 -6.43 -3.01
C LEU A 41 17.66 -7.12 -2.70
N LYS A 42 18.74 -6.71 -3.36
CA LYS A 42 20.09 -7.24 -3.09
C LYS A 42 20.46 -7.03 -1.62
N LYS A 43 21.09 -8.04 -1.00
CA LYS A 43 21.59 -8.00 0.39
C LYS A 43 22.30 -6.69 0.77
N THR A 44 23.18 -6.18 -0.10
CA THR A 44 23.93 -4.93 0.14
C THR A 44 23.06 -3.68 0.14
N GLU A 45 22.04 -3.65 -0.71
CA GLU A 45 21.07 -2.55 -0.76
C GLU A 45 20.12 -2.61 0.44
N LEU A 46 19.75 -3.82 0.91
CA LEU A 46 18.98 -4.01 2.14
C LEU A 46 19.71 -3.47 3.37
N VAL A 47 20.97 -3.85 3.55
CA VAL A 47 21.79 -3.38 4.68
C VAL A 47 21.96 -1.87 4.63
N ARG A 48 22.25 -1.32 3.44
CA ARG A 48 22.39 0.13 3.26
C ARG A 48 21.09 0.87 3.54
N ARG A 49 19.95 0.39 3.04
CA ARG A 49 18.66 1.03 3.30
C ARG A 49 18.29 0.96 4.78
N LYS A 50 18.52 -0.19 5.42
CA LYS A 50 18.25 -0.34 6.85
C LYS A 50 19.13 0.61 7.67
N LEU A 51 20.42 0.75 7.34
CA LEU A 51 21.35 1.64 8.03
C LEU A 51 21.08 3.13 7.80
N LEU A 52 20.74 3.54 6.56
CA LEU A 52 20.55 4.95 6.21
C LEU A 52 19.13 5.47 6.47
N TYR A 53 18.14 4.58 6.57
CA TYR A 53 16.73 4.93 6.75
C TYR A 53 16.17 4.50 8.11
N GLU A 54 17.04 4.27 9.11
CA GLU A 54 16.63 4.11 10.52
C GLU A 54 15.84 5.36 10.97
N GLY A 55 14.51 5.29 10.83
CA GLY A 55 13.57 6.37 11.15
C GLY A 55 12.41 6.54 10.16
N LYS A 56 12.50 6.08 8.90
CA LYS A 56 11.40 6.19 7.94
C LYS A 56 11.27 4.95 7.06
N GLY A 57 10.26 4.15 7.37
CA GLY A 57 9.78 3.08 6.50
C GLY A 57 10.50 1.77 6.75
N ILE A 58 9.86 0.92 7.56
CA ILE A 58 10.05 -0.54 7.50
C ILE A 58 10.08 -0.91 6.01
N ALA A 59 11.04 -1.73 5.59
CA ALA A 59 11.03 -2.36 4.29
C ALA A 59 9.83 -3.32 4.23
N VAL A 60 8.63 -2.75 4.14
CA VAL A 60 7.40 -3.48 3.97
C VAL A 60 7.47 -4.01 2.55
N ASN A 61 7.18 -5.30 2.38
CA ASN A 61 6.93 -5.85 1.06
C ASN A 61 5.71 -5.12 0.46
N ALA A 62 5.97 -4.02 -0.22
CA ALA A 62 4.95 -3.12 -0.75
C ALA A 62 4.04 -3.88 -1.70
N ALA A 63 4.55 -4.87 -2.45
CA ALA A 63 3.75 -5.72 -3.32
C ALA A 63 2.77 -6.60 -2.55
N ALA A 64 3.22 -7.24 -1.46
CA ALA A 64 2.33 -8.05 -0.61
C ALA A 64 1.28 -7.20 0.12
N LEU A 65 1.66 -5.99 0.56
CA LEU A 65 0.73 -5.06 1.18
C LEU A 65 -0.31 -4.53 0.19
N MET A 66 0.12 -4.08 -1.00
CA MET A 66 -0.79 -3.66 -2.06
C MET A 66 -1.78 -4.77 -2.42
N LYS A 67 -1.33 -6.01 -2.55
CA LYS A 67 -2.22 -7.15 -2.83
C LYS A 67 -3.29 -7.36 -1.74
N ARG A 68 -2.95 -7.13 -0.47
CA ARG A 68 -3.93 -7.19 0.64
C ARG A 68 -4.89 -6.00 0.60
N LEU A 69 -4.40 -4.81 0.25
CA LEU A 69 -5.24 -3.62 0.07
C LEU A 69 -6.21 -3.76 -1.11
N ASP A 70 -5.79 -4.40 -2.20
CA ASP A 70 -6.65 -4.70 -3.35
C ASP A 70 -7.81 -5.62 -2.95
N ALA A 71 -7.55 -6.64 -2.12
CA ALA A 71 -8.59 -7.54 -1.62
C ALA A 71 -9.62 -6.80 -0.76
N VAL A 72 -9.18 -5.90 0.12
CA VAL A 72 -10.10 -5.06 0.90
C VAL A 72 -10.88 -4.12 -0.01
N SER A 73 -10.22 -3.49 -0.99
CA SER A 73 -10.87 -2.58 -1.94
C SER A 73 -11.93 -3.28 -2.78
N LEU A 74 -11.72 -4.56 -3.14
CA LEU A 74 -12.71 -5.37 -3.85
C LEU A 74 -13.96 -5.62 -3.00
N GLU A 75 -13.80 -5.97 -1.72
CA GLU A 75 -14.93 -6.18 -0.81
C GLU A 75 -15.72 -4.88 -0.57
N LEU A 76 -15.03 -3.74 -0.46
CA LEU A 76 -15.71 -2.44 -0.39
C LEU A 76 -16.52 -2.14 -1.64
N SER A 77 -15.99 -2.44 -2.82
CA SER A 77 -16.71 -2.29 -4.09
C SER A 77 -17.96 -3.16 -4.16
N ARG A 78 -17.86 -4.41 -3.69
CA ARG A 78 -19.01 -5.34 -3.55
C ARG A 78 -20.05 -4.81 -2.58
N SER A 79 -19.63 -4.30 -1.43
CA SER A 79 -20.51 -3.65 -0.45
C SER A 79 -21.26 -2.46 -1.06
N GLY A 80 -20.57 -1.58 -1.79
CA GLY A 80 -21.18 -0.45 -2.48
C GLY A 80 -22.22 -0.88 -3.53
N ASN A 81 -21.96 -1.96 -4.26
CA ASN A 81 -22.94 -2.53 -5.20
C ASN A 81 -24.19 -3.05 -4.48
N ASN A 82 -24.03 -3.72 -3.34
CA ASN A 82 -25.16 -4.20 -2.53
C ASN A 82 -26.02 -3.03 -2.02
N ILE A 83 -25.40 -1.96 -1.53
CA ILE A 83 -26.10 -0.74 -1.11
C ILE A 83 -26.88 -0.11 -2.26
N ASN A 84 -26.27 -0.03 -3.45
CA ASN A 84 -26.97 0.47 -4.64
C ASN A 84 -28.17 -0.41 -5.03
N GLN A 85 -28.08 -1.73 -4.87
CA GLN A 85 -29.21 -2.62 -5.10
C GLN A 85 -30.33 -2.40 -4.09
N LEU A 86 -30.00 -2.25 -2.80
CA LEU A 86 -30.95 -1.94 -1.75
C LEU A 86 -31.64 -0.59 -2.01
N ALA A 87 -30.90 0.45 -2.38
CA ALA A 87 -31.45 1.75 -2.74
C ALA A 87 -32.41 1.66 -3.93
N ARG A 88 -32.05 0.91 -4.98
CA ARG A 88 -32.93 0.68 -6.14
C ARG A 88 -34.20 -0.09 -5.74
N TYR A 89 -34.08 -1.07 -4.85
CA TYR A 89 -35.23 -1.83 -4.35
C TYR A 89 -36.16 -0.95 -3.51
N ALA A 90 -35.61 -0.15 -2.59
CA ALA A 90 -36.37 0.82 -1.82
C ALA A 90 -37.12 1.80 -2.74
N ASN A 91 -36.45 2.37 -3.75
CA ASN A 91 -37.10 3.26 -4.72
C ASN A 91 -38.26 2.59 -5.46
N ARG A 92 -38.18 1.29 -5.76
CA ARG A 92 -39.29 0.53 -6.37
C ARG A 92 -40.46 0.35 -5.40
N LEU A 93 -40.19 0.05 -4.13
CA LEU A 93 -41.23 -0.11 -3.11
C LEU A 93 -41.94 1.23 -2.82
N GLN A 94 -41.20 2.34 -2.81
CA GLN A 94 -41.74 3.68 -2.56
C GLN A 94 -42.73 4.08 -3.65
N LYS A 95 -42.38 3.84 -4.92
CA LYS A 95 -43.27 4.08 -6.07
C LYS A 95 -44.56 3.25 -6.02
N ARG A 96 -44.55 2.12 -5.31
CA ARG A 96 -45.72 1.25 -5.14
C ARG A 96 -46.51 1.56 -3.86
N GLY A 97 -46.07 2.52 -3.05
CA GLY A 97 -46.68 2.83 -1.75
C GLY A 97 -46.50 1.73 -0.69
N LEU A 98 -45.54 0.81 -0.90
CA LEU A 98 -45.34 -0.38 -0.07
C LEU A 98 -44.22 -0.21 0.97
N LEU A 99 -43.66 0.99 1.11
CA LEU A 99 -42.57 1.26 2.05
C LEU A 99 -43.11 1.83 3.36
N SER A 100 -42.83 1.11 4.44
CA SER A 100 -43.12 1.56 5.80
C SER A 100 -42.16 2.68 6.21
N PRO A 101 -42.64 3.86 6.67
CA PRO A 101 -41.78 4.95 7.12
C PRO A 101 -40.70 4.54 8.16
N PRO A 102 -41.00 3.77 9.22
CA PRO A 102 -39.97 3.33 10.17
C PRO A 102 -38.84 2.50 9.54
N VAL A 103 -39.11 1.77 8.45
CA VAL A 103 -38.10 0.98 7.75
C VAL A 103 -37.16 1.89 6.94
N ILE A 104 -37.68 2.98 6.36
CA ILE A 104 -36.87 3.98 5.67
C ILE A 104 -35.96 4.71 6.65
N ASP A 105 -36.49 5.12 7.80
CA ASP A 105 -35.72 5.88 8.78
C ASP A 105 -34.55 5.07 9.33
N GLU A 106 -34.78 3.79 9.64
CA GLU A 106 -33.71 2.89 10.08
C GLU A 106 -32.69 2.62 8.96
N TYR A 107 -33.15 2.47 7.72
CA TYR A 107 -32.26 2.30 6.57
C TYR A 107 -31.36 3.52 6.35
N LEU A 108 -31.91 4.73 6.40
CA LEU A 108 -31.15 5.98 6.28
C LEU A 108 -30.13 6.13 7.43
N ARG A 109 -30.50 5.75 8.65
CA ARG A 109 -29.61 5.75 9.81
C ARG A 109 -28.41 4.81 9.61
N LEU A 110 -28.65 3.59 9.13
CA LEU A 110 -27.60 2.61 8.85
C LEU A 110 -26.69 3.07 7.70
N LEU A 111 -27.27 3.68 6.66
CA LEU A 111 -26.52 4.25 5.54
C LEU A 111 -25.59 5.38 5.98
N GLY A 112 -26.09 6.30 6.81
CA GLY A 112 -25.26 7.38 7.36
C GLY A 112 -24.12 6.86 8.24
N ARG A 113 -24.34 5.79 9.01
CA ARG A 113 -23.26 5.11 9.75
C ARG A 113 -22.23 4.52 8.79
N HIS A 114 -22.67 3.81 7.75
CA HIS A 114 -21.79 3.21 6.77
C HIS A 114 -20.94 4.25 6.04
N GLU A 115 -21.51 5.40 5.66
CA GLU A 115 -20.79 6.49 5.01
C GLU A 115 -19.65 7.04 5.89
N ASN A 116 -19.91 7.20 7.19
CA ASN A 116 -18.88 7.62 8.15
C ASN A 116 -17.73 6.60 8.26
N GLU A 117 -18.06 5.30 8.37
CA GLU A 117 -17.07 4.22 8.42
C GLU A 117 -16.23 4.17 7.14
N GLN A 118 -16.84 4.38 5.96
CA GLN A 118 -16.12 4.45 4.68
C GLN A 118 -15.15 5.64 4.63
N MET A 119 -15.58 6.81 5.14
CA MET A 119 -14.74 8.01 5.19
C MET A 119 -13.52 7.79 6.11
N GLU A 120 -13.73 7.20 7.29
CA GLU A 120 -12.66 6.88 8.22
C GLU A 120 -11.67 5.88 7.60
N LEU A 121 -12.17 4.85 6.93
CA LEU A 121 -11.35 3.85 6.23
C LEU A 121 -10.52 4.49 5.11
N ALA A 122 -11.11 5.40 4.33
CA ALA A 122 -10.39 6.14 3.28
C ALA A 122 -9.26 7.01 3.85
N LEU A 123 -9.49 7.66 5.00
CA LEU A 123 -8.47 8.44 5.70
C LEU A 123 -7.33 7.56 6.20
N LEU A 124 -7.65 6.39 6.77
CA LEU A 124 -6.66 5.42 7.23
C LEU A 124 -5.82 4.88 6.08
N PHE A 125 -6.43 4.53 4.94
CA PHE A 125 -5.68 4.12 3.75
C PHE A 125 -4.76 5.22 3.23
N ARG A 126 -5.23 6.47 3.19
CA ARG A 126 -4.40 7.60 2.77
C ARG A 126 -3.20 7.81 3.70
N LYS A 127 -3.40 7.68 5.03
CA LYS A 127 -2.30 7.73 6.01
C LYS A 127 -1.31 6.59 5.82
N LEU A 128 -1.82 5.37 5.61
CA LEU A 128 -1.03 4.17 5.39
C LEU A 128 -0.19 4.28 4.12
N ILE A 129 -0.77 4.70 3.00
CA ILE A 129 -0.04 4.94 1.73
C ILE A 129 1.04 6.01 1.93
N ARG A 130 0.73 7.14 2.59
CA ARG A 130 1.72 8.18 2.89
C ARG A 130 2.87 7.71 3.78
N SER A 131 2.63 6.74 4.67
CA SER A 131 3.69 6.18 5.51
C SER A 131 4.62 5.21 4.77
N LEU A 132 4.22 4.75 3.58
CA LEU A 132 4.93 3.78 2.75
C LEU A 132 5.68 4.42 1.58
N ILE A 133 5.27 5.61 1.16
CA ILE A 133 5.95 6.41 0.14
C ILE A 133 6.94 7.34 0.87
N PRO A 134 8.25 7.27 0.57
CA PRO A 134 9.27 8.08 1.23
C PRO A 134 9.12 9.58 0.99
#